data_AF-A0A1H7BE55-F1
#
_entry.id   AF-A0A1H7BE55-F1
#
_cell.length_a   1.000
_cell.length_b   1.000
_cell.length_c   1.000
_cell.angle_alpha   90.00
_cell.angle_beta   90.00
_cell.angle_gamma   90.00
#
_symmetry.space_group_name_H-M   'P 1'
#
loop_
_entity.id
_entity.type
_entity.pdbx_description
1 polymer ?
#
loop_
_entity_poly.entity_id
_entity_poly.type
_entity_poly.pdbx_seq_one_letter_code
_entity_poly.pdbx_strand_id
1 'polypeptide(L)' 'MASGEERGMPLEWFPRLFNASQAERERFELSPFGIHWPDLDEDLSFEGFNTYSKT' A
#
# COMPACT_ATOMS: atom_id res chain seq x y z
N MET A 1 -21.56 11.59 11.13
CA MET A 1 -21.46 10.25 10.52
C MET A 1 -20.19 10.25 9.69
N ALA A 2 -19.29 9.29 9.87
CA ALA A 2 -18.10 9.20 9.02
C ALA A 2 -18.51 8.53 7.70
N SER A 3 -18.14 9.12 6.56
CA SER A 3 -18.19 8.45 5.26
C SER A 3 -16.99 7.51 5.14
N GLY A 4 -17.22 6.25 4.79
CA GLY A 4 -16.15 5.34 4.40
C GLY A 4 -15.70 5.62 2.97
N GLU A 5 -14.41 5.48 2.71
CA GLU A 5 -13.82 5.57 1.38
C GLU A 5 -12.92 4.35 1.16
N GLU A 6 -13.03 3.75 -0.03
CA GLU A 6 -12.16 2.66 -0.47
C GLU A 6 -11.32 3.13 -1.65
N ARG A 7 -10.01 2.89 -1.60
CA ARG A 7 -9.07 3.19 -2.67
C ARG A 7 -8.19 1.98 -2.96
N GLY A 8 -7.81 1.83 -4.22
CA GLY A 8 -6.87 0.80 -4.67
C GLY A 8 -5.90 1.36 -5.71
N MET A 9 -4.69 0.80 -5.73
CA MET A 9 -3.67 1.08 -6.74
C MET A 9 -3.18 -0.25 -7.34
N PRO A 10 -2.85 -0.31 -8.64
CA PRO A 10 -2.31 -1.52 -9.25
C PRO A 10 -1.00 -1.96 -8.58
N LEU A 11 -0.88 -3.24 -8.25
CA LEU A 11 0.34 -3.80 -7.65
C LEU A 11 1.55 -3.69 -8.57
N GLU A 12 1.35 -3.71 -9.89
CA GLU A 12 2.41 -3.53 -10.89
C GLU A 12 3.16 -2.20 -10.76
N TRP A 13 2.60 -1.21 -10.06
CA TRP A 13 3.29 0.05 -9.77
C TRP A 13 4.36 -0.09 -8.69
N PHE A 14 4.32 -1.17 -7.91
CA PHE A 14 5.18 -1.41 -6.76
C PHE A 14 5.91 -2.75 -6.95
N PRO A 15 7.09 -2.77 -7.61
CA PRO A 15 7.77 -4.01 -7.97
C PRO A 15 8.01 -4.97 -6.81
N ARG A 16 8.26 -4.48 -5.58
CA ARG A 16 8.43 -5.34 -4.40
C ARG A 16 7.13 -6.05 -4.05
N LEU A 17 6.01 -5.31 -3.98
CA LEU A 17 4.69 -5.90 -3.76
C LEU A 17 4.27 -6.80 -4.93
N PHE A 18 4.52 -6.41 -6.17
CA PHE A 18 4.18 -7.20 -7.36
C PHE A 18 4.84 -8.59 -7.35
N ASN A 19 6.09 -8.69 -6.89
CA ASN A 19 6.82 -9.96 -6.83
C ASN A 19 6.64 -10.72 -5.50
N ALA A 20 6.04 -10.10 -4.48
CA ALA A 20 5.81 -10.72 -3.18
C ALA A 20 4.76 -11.84 -3.23
N SER A 21 4.95 -12.85 -2.40
CA SER A 21 3.95 -13.87 -2.11
C SER A 21 2.73 -13.28 -1.41
N GLN A 22 1.62 -14.01 -1.41
CA GLN A 22 0.43 -13.60 -0.68
C GLN A 22 0.72 -13.40 0.82
N ALA A 23 1.49 -14.32 1.42
CA ALA A 23 1.83 -14.26 2.84
C ALA A 23 2.64 -13.00 3.20
N GLU A 24 3.60 -12.61 2.35
CA GLU A 24 4.37 -11.37 2.54
C GLU A 24 3.48 -10.14 2.38
N ARG A 25 2.55 -10.12 1.42
CA ARG A 25 1.61 -9.00 1.23
C ARG A 25 0.61 -8.86 2.37
N GLU A 26 0.20 -9.97 2.98
CA GLU A 26 -0.73 -9.98 4.10
C GLU A 26 -0.04 -9.58 5.43
N ARG A 27 1.30 -9.67 5.48
CA ARG A 27 2.10 -9.23 6.64
C ARG A 27 2.52 -7.77 6.50
N PHE A 28 1.57 -6.87 6.74
CA PHE A 28 1.80 -5.43 6.80
C PHE A 28 1.51 -4.83 8.19
N GLU A 29 2.08 -3.66 8.42
CA GLU A 29 1.89 -2.85 9.61
C GLU A 29 1.28 -1.50 9.21
N LEU A 30 0.25 -1.08 9.94
CA LEU A 30 -0.38 0.23 9.74
C LEU A 30 0.24 1.26 10.67
N SER A 31 0.48 2.45 10.14
CA SER A 31 0.87 3.63 10.90
C SER A 31 -0.07 4.80 10.58
N PRO A 32 -0.03 5.91 11.36
CA PRO A 32 -0.78 7.12 11.02
C PRO A 32 -0.42 7.73 9.64
N PHE A 33 0.71 7.35 9.06
CA PHE A 33 1.24 7.95 7.83
C PHE A 33 1.16 7.03 6.61
N GLY A 34 0.88 5.74 6.80
CA GLY A 34 0.90 4.78 5.70
C GLY A 34 0.94 3.32 6.14
N ILE A 35 1.36 2.48 5.20
CA ILE A 35 1.45 1.03 5.30
C ILE A 35 2.91 0.60 5.12
N HIS A 36 3.42 -0.23 6.02
CA HIS A 36 4.78 -0.78 5.96
C HIS A 36 4.73 -2.30 5.81
N TRP A 37 5.51 -2.85 4.88
CA TRP A 37 5.72 -4.29 4.72
C TRP A 37 7.14 -4.65 5.19
N PRO A 38 7.33 -5.12 6.43
CA PRO A 38 8.65 -5.34 7.01
C PRO A 38 9.46 -6.43 6.29
N ASP A 39 8.79 -7.44 5.75
CA ASP A 39 9.48 -8.53 5.04
C ASP A 39 9.96 -8.11 3.65
N LEU A 40 9.38 -7.04 3.10
CA LEU A 40 9.68 -6.52 1.77
C LEU A 40 10.51 -5.22 1.82
N ASP A 41 10.69 -4.65 3.02
CA ASP A 41 11.29 -3.34 3.23
C ASP A 41 10.60 -2.27 2.34
N GLU A 42 9.28 -2.32 2.26
CA GLU A 42 8.47 -1.46 1.40
C GLU A 42 7.49 -0.61 2.21
N ASP A 43 7.38 0.67 1.88
CA ASP A 43 6.56 1.65 2.58
C ASP A 43 5.70 2.45 1.60
N LEU A 44 4.39 2.52 1.86
CA LEU A 44 3.45 3.34 1.09
C LEU A 44 2.77 4.37 1.99
N SER A 45 2.90 5.66 1.67
CA SER A 45 2.25 6.74 2.42
C SER A 45 0.79 6.94 2.00
N PHE A 46 -0.08 7.29 2.95
CA PHE A 46 -1.48 7.61 2.65
C PHE A 46 -1.64 8.88 1.79
N GLU A 47 -0.70 9.81 1.89
CA GLU A 47 -0.65 10.96 0.97
C GLU A 47 -0.46 10.49 -0.48
N GLY A 48 0.37 9.46 -0.68
CA GLY A 48 0.56 8.80 -1.97
C GLY A 48 -0.75 8.31 -2.61
N PHE A 49 -1.64 7.73 -1.80
CA PHE A 49 -2.95 7.23 -2.26
C PHE A 49 -3.93 8.34 -2.65
N ASN A 50 -3.76 9.55 -2.11
CA ASN A 50 -4.67 10.66 -2.38
C ASN A 50 -4.30 11.48 -3.62
N THR A 51 -3.01 11.53 -3.95
CA THR A 51 -2.47 12.48 -4.92
C THR A 51 -2.00 11.82 -6.23
N TYR A 52 -1.70 10.52 -6.23
CA TYR A 52 -1.05 9.88 -7.38
C TYR A 52 -1.96 8.86 -8.09
N SER A 53 -2.31 9.16 -9.33
CA SER A 53 -2.78 8.18 -10.31
C SER A 53 -1.81 8.15 -11.49
N LYS A 54 -1.20 7.00 -11.75
CA LYS A 54 -0.38 6.81 -12.96
C LYS A 54 -1.34 6.65 -14.13
N THR A 55 -1.30 7.60 -15.07
CA THR A 55 -2.11 7.58 -16.31
C THR A 55 -1.59 6.53 -17.28
#